data_AF-A0A8J3B1A1-F1
#
_entry.id   AF-A0A8J3B1A1-F1
#
_cell.length_a   1.000
_cell.length_b   1.000
_cell.length_c   1.000
_cell.angle_alpha   90.00
_cell.angle_beta   90.00
_cell.angle_gamma   90.00
#
_symmetry.space_group_name_H-M   'P 1'
#
loop_
_entity.id
_entity.type
_entity.pdbx_description
1 polymer ?
#
loop_
_entity_poly.entity_id
_entity_poly.type
_entity_poly.pdbx_seq_one_letter_code
_entity_poly.pdbx_strand_id
1 'polypeptide(L)'
;MIKNQLDLRPAKEFSMEEKLNMPVSLATQPDGKTIVVSRFKDEVWDFYPYIPQENRARGSKHLDWRINLHDGSKLTDEQHKNLLHSSKEFIWSLFSEPVEGRSRAHMNTLIGKKESLIPLLRWMVKNGIDQFADLAGRSNEVLQVMRLKIDGHELAADSTVAKRLIMYESLFHQRDKIHDALQENPWKHETAVSLAGLSLKGDKRKPRTNFIPDEIVPQIANAAIEYVQVKSRKILAGFNSTKLAGEKVSSVKASSDRTPTNKTLKVAESKARTIAARNAGFKTSNALKTEVIRLRTACYIVICMFSGIRDSEMMSLGANCIVKKRSRDNTFDVIYMHGTIYKTGKRPKAWQVPPIVVEAVDVLKTLSAGMRSTLALEEVKINEKLGSQFEKNKAALLKRLDVVQRQKDKLFLARSYRVGAPISVLTGASMFKDLRNFCVSQGIRNKDGLPYPLHS
;
A
#
# COMPACT_ATOMS: atom_id res chain seq x y z
N MET A 1 4.81 -9.07 -18.62
CA MET A 1 3.78 -9.70 -19.46
C MET A 1 2.37 -9.35 -18.95
N ILE A 2 1.90 -8.11 -19.14
CA ILE A 2 0.49 -7.69 -18.91
C ILE A 2 -0.07 -7.02 -20.18
N LYS A 3 0.77 -6.83 -21.21
CA LYS A 3 0.52 -5.94 -22.35
C LYS A 3 -0.58 -6.42 -23.30
N ASN A 4 -1.09 -7.66 -23.18
CA ASN A 4 -1.89 -8.30 -24.24
C ASN A 4 -3.34 -8.66 -23.86
N GLN A 5 -3.90 -8.17 -22.75
CA GLN A 5 -5.25 -8.60 -22.34
C GLN A 5 -6.31 -7.51 -22.22
N LEU A 6 -5.93 -6.26 -21.95
CA LEU A 6 -6.90 -5.15 -21.98
C LEU A 6 -6.99 -4.62 -23.41
N ASP A 7 -8.20 -4.31 -23.86
CA ASP A 7 -8.39 -3.51 -25.06
C ASP A 7 -7.97 -2.06 -24.75
N LEU A 8 -7.00 -1.57 -25.51
CA LEU A 8 -6.38 -0.25 -25.30
C LEU A 8 -6.75 0.74 -26.39
N ARG A 9 -7.72 0.40 -27.26
CA ARG A 9 -8.28 1.36 -28.21
C ARG A 9 -8.80 2.61 -27.47
N PRO A 10 -8.77 3.78 -28.13
CA PRO A 10 -9.32 5.01 -27.59
C PRO A 10 -10.75 4.81 -27.06
N ALA A 11 -11.05 5.32 -25.86
CA ALA A 11 -12.36 5.14 -25.24
C ALA A 11 -13.49 5.72 -26.11
N LYS A 12 -13.19 6.77 -26.88
CA LYS A 12 -14.10 7.42 -27.83
C LYS A 12 -14.53 6.55 -29.01
N GLU A 13 -13.76 5.51 -29.37
CA GLU A 13 -14.11 4.61 -30.48
C GLU A 13 -15.21 3.61 -30.12
N PHE A 14 -15.48 3.42 -28.85
CA PHE A 14 -16.51 2.50 -28.37
C PHE A 14 -17.86 3.22 -28.27
N SER A 15 -18.95 2.53 -28.56
CA SER A 15 -20.29 2.98 -28.17
C SER A 15 -20.43 3.06 -26.65
N MET A 16 -21.40 3.83 -26.16
CA MET A 16 -21.65 3.94 -24.72
C MET A 16 -21.88 2.57 -24.06
N GLU A 17 -22.62 1.68 -24.71
CA GLU A 17 -22.92 0.33 -24.21
C GLU A 17 -21.67 -0.57 -24.14
N GLU A 18 -20.81 -0.51 -25.16
CA GLU A 18 -19.54 -1.21 -25.17
C GLU A 18 -18.60 -0.70 -24.08
N LYS A 19 -18.48 0.63 -23.93
CA LYS A 19 -17.64 1.26 -22.88
C LYS A 19 -18.05 0.77 -21.51
N LEU A 20 -19.34 0.81 -21.18
CA LEU A 20 -19.83 0.41 -19.86
C LEU A 20 -19.40 -1.03 -19.50
N ASN A 21 -19.32 -1.91 -20.49
CA ASN A 21 -18.92 -3.30 -20.28
C ASN A 21 -17.41 -3.55 -20.46
N MET A 22 -16.63 -2.56 -20.90
CA MET A 22 -15.18 -2.68 -21.07
C MET A 22 -14.48 -3.03 -19.74
N PRO A 23 -13.63 -4.07 -19.69
CA PRO A 23 -12.79 -4.35 -18.53
C PRO A 23 -11.77 -3.23 -18.30
N VAL A 24 -11.66 -2.75 -17.06
CA VAL A 24 -10.58 -1.84 -16.62
C VAL A 24 -9.51 -2.58 -15.81
N SER A 25 -9.84 -3.80 -15.35
CA SER A 25 -8.89 -4.70 -14.72
C SER A 25 -9.25 -6.18 -14.94
N LEU A 26 -8.20 -6.97 -15.14
CA LEU A 26 -8.26 -8.39 -15.44
C LEU A 26 -7.26 -9.13 -14.54
N ALA A 27 -7.66 -10.30 -14.06
CA ALA A 27 -6.78 -11.21 -13.33
C ALA A 27 -6.63 -12.51 -14.09
N THR A 28 -5.39 -12.90 -14.36
CA THR A 28 -5.07 -14.21 -14.92
C THR A 28 -5.00 -15.25 -13.80
N GLN A 29 -5.71 -16.35 -13.95
CA GLN A 29 -5.70 -17.49 -13.06
C GLN A 29 -4.48 -18.40 -13.35
N PRO A 30 -4.10 -19.30 -12.42
CA PRO A 30 -3.02 -20.26 -12.64
C PRO A 30 -3.21 -21.17 -13.86
N ASP A 31 -4.46 -21.44 -14.27
CA ASP A 31 -4.81 -22.22 -15.47
C ASP A 31 -4.79 -21.38 -16.76
N GLY A 32 -4.35 -20.12 -16.69
CA GLY A 32 -4.28 -19.20 -17.83
C GLY A 32 -5.59 -18.47 -18.15
N LYS A 33 -6.73 -18.85 -17.54
CA LYS A 33 -8.00 -18.16 -17.76
C LYS A 33 -7.99 -16.75 -17.19
N THR A 34 -8.68 -15.84 -17.86
CA THR A 34 -8.74 -14.43 -17.44
C THR A 34 -10.11 -14.12 -16.87
N ILE A 35 -10.14 -13.50 -15.68
CA ILE A 35 -11.35 -13.05 -15.01
C ILE A 35 -11.38 -11.52 -15.00
N VAL A 36 -12.54 -10.95 -15.32
CA VAL A 36 -12.79 -9.51 -15.17
C VAL A 36 -12.92 -9.16 -13.69
N VAL A 37 -12.05 -8.27 -13.23
CA VAL A 37 -12.01 -7.81 -11.83
C VAL A 37 -12.91 -6.58 -11.66
N SER A 38 -12.81 -5.62 -12.59
CA SER A 38 -13.71 -4.47 -12.67
C SER A 38 -13.93 -4.04 -14.10
N ARG A 39 -15.11 -3.45 -14.33
CA ARG A 39 -15.53 -2.84 -15.60
C ARG A 39 -15.63 -1.33 -15.46
N PHE A 40 -15.64 -0.65 -16.60
CA PHE A 40 -15.75 0.80 -16.66
C PHE A 40 -17.02 1.32 -15.96
N LYS A 41 -18.17 0.62 -16.09
CA LYS A 41 -19.42 1.00 -15.44
C LYS A 41 -19.36 0.98 -13.91
N ASP A 42 -18.51 0.15 -13.33
CA ASP A 42 -18.47 -0.05 -11.88
C ASP A 42 -18.18 1.27 -11.14
N GLU A 43 -18.81 1.48 -9.99
CA GLU A 43 -18.55 2.63 -9.12
C GLU A 43 -17.15 2.58 -8.50
N VAL A 44 -16.56 1.38 -8.39
CA VAL A 44 -15.23 1.17 -7.85
C VAL A 44 -14.42 0.33 -8.82
N TRP A 45 -13.35 0.91 -9.36
CA TRP A 45 -12.38 0.18 -10.16
C TRP A 45 -11.33 -0.46 -9.25
N ASP A 46 -11.34 -1.78 -9.16
CA ASP A 46 -10.37 -2.57 -8.41
C ASP A 46 -9.18 -2.93 -9.33
N PHE A 47 -8.08 -2.21 -9.19
CA PHE A 47 -6.89 -2.38 -10.05
C PHE A 47 -6.03 -3.59 -9.68
N TYR A 48 -6.55 -4.55 -8.93
CA TYR A 48 -5.89 -5.84 -8.81
C TYR A 48 -5.82 -6.54 -10.18
N PRO A 49 -4.70 -7.17 -10.56
CA PRO A 49 -3.43 -7.33 -9.83
C PRO A 49 -2.35 -6.29 -10.18
N TYR A 50 -2.71 -5.22 -10.91
CA TYR A 50 -1.79 -4.23 -11.50
C TYR A 50 -1.04 -3.34 -10.49
N ILE A 51 -1.43 -3.34 -9.22
CA ILE A 51 -0.70 -2.72 -8.12
C ILE A 51 -0.10 -3.84 -7.24
N PRO A 52 1.10 -4.36 -7.60
CA PRO A 52 1.64 -5.59 -7.04
C PRO A 52 2.28 -5.40 -5.66
N GLN A 53 2.47 -4.17 -5.17
CA GLN A 53 3.08 -3.91 -3.87
C GLN A 53 2.19 -4.48 -2.75
N GLU A 54 2.77 -5.36 -1.94
CA GLU A 54 2.05 -6.12 -0.92
C GLU A 54 1.76 -5.28 0.34
N ASN A 55 2.62 -4.30 0.63
CA ASN A 55 2.51 -3.39 1.77
C ASN A 55 1.51 -2.23 1.57
N ARG A 56 0.67 -2.32 0.54
CA ARG A 56 -0.37 -1.33 0.25
C ARG A 56 -1.72 -1.85 0.68
N ALA A 57 -2.43 -1.04 1.45
CA ALA A 57 -3.79 -1.35 1.89
C ALA A 57 -4.72 -1.58 0.70
N ARG A 58 -5.72 -2.47 0.85
CA ARG A 58 -6.68 -2.81 -0.22
C ARG A 58 -7.32 -1.57 -0.86
N GLY A 59 -7.80 -0.63 -0.05
CA GLY A 59 -8.43 0.61 -0.54
C GLY A 59 -7.47 1.51 -1.35
N SER A 60 -6.17 1.45 -1.10
CA SER A 60 -5.18 2.19 -1.91
C SER A 60 -4.90 1.59 -3.28
N LYS A 61 -5.56 0.46 -3.60
CA LYS A 61 -5.53 -0.19 -4.92
C LYS A 61 -6.85 -0.03 -5.68
N HIS A 62 -7.76 0.76 -5.11
CA HIS A 62 -9.09 1.03 -5.65
C HIS A 62 -9.17 2.48 -6.13
N LEU A 63 -9.89 2.69 -7.22
CA LEU A 63 -10.33 4.01 -7.63
C LEU A 63 -11.85 4.06 -7.45
N ASP A 64 -12.27 4.82 -6.44
CA ASP A 64 -13.68 4.92 -6.02
C ASP A 64 -14.31 6.19 -6.59
N TRP A 65 -15.35 6.04 -7.42
CA TRP A 65 -16.08 7.13 -8.06
C TRP A 65 -17.19 7.72 -7.20
N ARG A 66 -17.48 7.15 -6.02
CA ARG A 66 -18.50 7.65 -5.07
C ARG A 66 -17.97 8.88 -4.31
N ILE A 67 -17.70 9.94 -5.07
CA ILE A 67 -17.18 11.21 -4.59
C ILE A 67 -18.35 12.03 -4.05
N ASN A 68 -18.29 12.41 -2.78
CA ASN A 68 -19.26 13.34 -2.21
C ASN A 68 -19.06 14.74 -2.80
N LEU A 69 -20.16 15.32 -3.29
CA LEU A 69 -20.25 16.63 -3.94
C LEU A 69 -20.78 17.69 -2.97
N HIS A 70 -20.79 18.96 -3.41
CA HIS A 70 -21.15 20.11 -2.56
C HIS A 70 -22.63 20.15 -2.16
N ASP A 71 -23.51 19.65 -3.03
CA ASP A 71 -24.96 19.57 -2.84
C ASP A 71 -25.40 18.38 -1.96
N GLY A 72 -24.46 17.63 -1.39
CA GLY A 72 -24.73 16.42 -0.59
C GLY A 72 -24.94 15.15 -1.41
N SER A 73 -25.01 15.25 -2.74
CA SER A 73 -25.08 14.10 -3.65
C SER A 73 -23.73 13.43 -3.84
N LYS A 74 -23.71 12.31 -4.55
CA LYS A 74 -22.50 11.64 -5.03
C LYS A 74 -22.37 11.80 -6.53
N LEU A 75 -21.14 11.82 -7.04
CA LEU A 75 -20.88 11.81 -8.48
C LEU A 75 -21.50 10.59 -9.20
N THR A 76 -21.78 9.49 -8.47
CA THR A 76 -22.43 8.29 -9.00
C THR A 76 -23.95 8.41 -9.10
N ASP A 77 -24.55 9.48 -8.60
CA ASP A 77 -26.00 9.69 -8.68
C ASP A 77 -26.39 10.10 -10.11
N GLU A 78 -27.58 9.67 -10.57
CA GLU A 78 -28.02 9.76 -11.98
C GLU A 78 -27.95 11.20 -12.56
N GLN A 79 -28.18 12.21 -11.73
CA GLN A 79 -28.12 13.62 -12.14
C GLN A 79 -26.72 14.05 -12.62
N HIS A 80 -25.65 13.35 -12.21
CA HIS A 80 -24.26 13.65 -12.55
C HIS A 80 -23.67 12.70 -13.61
N LYS A 81 -24.52 11.92 -14.30
CA LYS A 81 -24.07 10.85 -15.21
C LYS A 81 -23.11 11.32 -16.31
N ASN A 82 -23.33 12.52 -16.85
CA ASN A 82 -22.49 13.10 -17.89
C ASN A 82 -21.09 13.38 -17.32
N LEU A 83 -21.03 14.16 -16.24
CA LEU A 83 -19.78 14.50 -15.54
C LEU A 83 -19.02 13.26 -15.07
N LEU A 84 -19.72 12.24 -14.54
CA LEU A 84 -19.13 10.96 -14.16
C LEU A 84 -18.50 10.25 -15.38
N HIS A 85 -19.24 10.20 -16.49
CA HIS A 85 -18.79 9.55 -17.71
C HIS A 85 -17.51 10.20 -18.24
N SER A 86 -17.54 11.52 -18.43
CA SER A 86 -16.40 12.32 -18.90
C SER A 86 -15.19 12.18 -17.97
N SER A 87 -15.42 12.17 -16.65
CA SER A 87 -14.36 11.94 -15.66
C SER A 87 -13.72 10.56 -15.80
N LYS A 88 -14.53 9.51 -16.01
CA LYS A 88 -14.06 8.14 -16.23
C LYS A 88 -13.28 8.04 -17.55
N GLU A 89 -13.77 8.62 -18.64
CA GLU A 89 -13.09 8.65 -19.94
C GLU A 89 -11.73 9.36 -19.82
N PHE A 90 -11.71 10.55 -19.22
CA PHE A 90 -10.48 11.29 -18.99
C PHE A 90 -9.45 10.45 -18.21
N ILE A 91 -9.83 9.91 -17.05
CA ILE A 91 -8.89 9.16 -16.23
C ILE A 91 -8.43 7.89 -16.94
N TRP A 92 -9.31 7.19 -17.65
CA TRP A 92 -8.92 6.00 -18.41
C TRP A 92 -8.01 6.33 -19.59
N SER A 93 -8.24 7.44 -20.30
CA SER A 93 -7.40 7.89 -21.42
C SER A 93 -5.93 8.04 -21.03
N LEU A 94 -5.64 8.52 -19.82
CA LEU A 94 -4.26 8.66 -19.32
C LEU A 94 -3.51 7.31 -19.26
N PHE A 95 -4.26 6.22 -19.18
CA PHE A 95 -3.76 4.87 -19.34
C PHE A 95 -3.90 4.38 -20.78
N SER A 96 -5.11 4.26 -21.36
CA SER A 96 -5.33 3.62 -22.67
C SER A 96 -4.54 4.29 -23.79
N GLU A 97 -4.51 5.62 -23.79
CA GLU A 97 -3.94 6.46 -24.83
C GLU A 97 -3.34 7.75 -24.21
N PRO A 98 -2.11 7.68 -23.65
CA PRO A 98 -1.50 8.81 -22.98
C PRO A 98 -1.28 10.00 -23.93
N VAL A 99 -1.08 11.18 -23.36
CA VAL A 99 -0.65 12.37 -24.10
C VAL A 99 0.60 12.04 -24.92
N GLU A 100 0.66 12.51 -26.17
CA GLU A 100 1.79 12.26 -27.06
C GLU A 100 3.14 12.57 -26.39
N GLY A 101 4.12 11.69 -26.61
CA GLY A 101 5.43 11.77 -25.98
C GLY A 101 5.47 11.42 -24.47
N ARG A 102 4.34 11.13 -23.82
CA ARG A 102 4.32 10.69 -22.41
C ARG A 102 4.14 9.18 -22.28
N SER A 103 4.83 8.61 -21.29
CA SER A 103 4.59 7.22 -20.89
C SER A 103 3.19 7.03 -20.31
N ARG A 104 2.60 5.88 -20.61
CA ARG A 104 1.35 5.39 -20.03
C ARG A 104 1.33 5.52 -18.50
N ALA A 105 0.27 6.10 -17.95
CA ALA A 105 0.11 6.21 -16.52
C ALA A 105 -0.04 4.81 -15.87
N HIS A 106 0.66 4.54 -14.77
CA HIS A 106 0.38 3.35 -13.98
C HIS A 106 -0.96 3.49 -13.23
N MET A 107 -1.60 2.38 -12.86
CA MET A 107 -2.89 2.39 -12.15
C MET A 107 -2.88 3.22 -10.86
N ASN A 108 -1.77 3.20 -10.12
CA ASN A 108 -1.62 4.06 -8.94
C ASN A 108 -1.59 5.56 -9.30
N THR A 109 -1.04 5.91 -10.46
CA THR A 109 -1.04 7.28 -10.97
C THR A 109 -2.47 7.70 -11.33
N LEU A 110 -3.28 6.80 -11.88
CA LEU A 110 -4.70 7.09 -12.15
C LEU A 110 -5.47 7.41 -10.87
N ILE A 111 -5.27 6.65 -9.80
CA ILE A 111 -5.85 6.94 -8.48
C ILE A 111 -5.46 8.36 -8.05
N GLY A 112 -4.17 8.70 -8.09
CA GLY A 112 -3.71 10.04 -7.72
C GLY A 112 -4.23 11.16 -8.61
N LYS A 113 -4.43 10.89 -9.91
CA LYS A 113 -5.04 11.84 -10.87
C LYS A 113 -6.52 12.07 -10.55
N LYS A 114 -7.27 11.01 -10.23
CA LYS A 114 -8.64 11.12 -9.74
C LYS A 114 -8.71 11.95 -8.46
N GLU A 115 -7.84 11.71 -7.49
CA GLU A 115 -7.82 12.50 -6.23
C GLU A 115 -7.53 13.99 -6.51
N SER A 116 -6.69 14.28 -7.52
CA SER A 116 -6.40 15.65 -7.93
C SER A 116 -7.57 16.31 -8.66
N LEU A 117 -8.48 15.52 -9.25
CA LEU A 117 -9.68 15.98 -9.97
C LEU A 117 -10.84 16.34 -9.03
N ILE A 118 -10.92 15.75 -7.82
CA ILE A 118 -12.04 15.96 -6.87
C ILE A 118 -12.37 17.44 -6.60
N PRO A 119 -11.41 18.35 -6.32
CA PRO A 119 -11.73 19.76 -6.09
C PRO A 119 -12.43 20.42 -7.28
N LEU A 120 -12.03 20.06 -8.51
CA LEU A 120 -12.68 20.56 -9.73
C LEU A 120 -14.12 20.11 -9.80
N LEU A 121 -14.37 18.81 -9.63
CA LEU A 121 -15.71 18.22 -9.76
C LEU A 121 -16.68 18.83 -8.75
N ARG A 122 -16.23 19.03 -7.51
CA ARG A 122 -17.04 19.70 -6.47
C ARG A 122 -17.39 21.13 -6.84
N TRP A 123 -16.43 21.86 -7.38
CA TRP A 123 -16.63 23.24 -7.79
C TRP A 123 -17.50 23.35 -9.05
N MET A 124 -17.35 22.44 -10.02
CA MET A 124 -18.20 22.37 -11.20
C MET A 124 -19.67 22.20 -10.80
N VAL A 125 -19.97 21.20 -9.96
CA VAL A 125 -21.33 20.96 -9.46
C VAL A 125 -21.86 22.14 -8.66
N LYS A 126 -21.03 22.77 -7.81
CA LYS A 126 -21.42 23.98 -7.06
C LYS A 126 -21.85 25.13 -7.97
N ASN A 127 -21.27 25.24 -9.17
CA ASN A 127 -21.55 26.32 -10.12
C ASN A 127 -22.48 25.87 -11.27
N GLY A 128 -23.12 24.71 -11.15
CA GLY A 128 -24.03 24.20 -12.18
C GLY A 128 -23.34 23.82 -13.49
N ILE A 129 -22.05 23.50 -13.45
CA ILE A 129 -21.27 23.06 -14.60
C ILE A 129 -21.25 21.52 -14.62
N ASP A 130 -21.76 20.92 -15.69
CA ASP A 130 -21.86 19.46 -15.84
C ASP A 130 -20.94 18.87 -16.92
N GLN A 131 -20.27 19.73 -17.72
CA GLN A 131 -19.36 19.34 -18.80
C GLN A 131 -17.98 20.00 -18.67
N PHE A 132 -16.94 19.32 -19.16
CA PHE A 132 -15.59 19.90 -19.14
C PHE A 132 -15.40 21.02 -20.18
N ALA A 133 -16.21 21.08 -21.23
CA ALA A 133 -16.14 22.10 -22.28
C ALA A 133 -16.45 23.49 -21.72
N ASP A 134 -17.38 23.56 -20.77
CA ASP A 134 -17.83 24.78 -20.09
C ASP A 134 -16.80 25.34 -19.09
N LEU A 135 -15.65 24.68 -18.96
CA LEU A 135 -14.49 25.20 -18.22
C LEU A 135 -13.68 26.22 -19.03
N ALA A 136 -13.93 26.33 -20.34
CA ALA A 136 -13.33 27.37 -21.18
C ALA A 136 -13.60 28.77 -20.59
N GLY A 137 -12.61 29.65 -20.62
CA GLY A 137 -12.68 30.97 -19.98
C GLY A 137 -12.68 31.00 -18.43
N ARG A 138 -12.76 29.87 -17.73
CA ARG A 138 -12.84 29.81 -16.25
C ARG A 138 -11.53 29.45 -15.54
N SER A 139 -10.39 29.51 -16.24
CA SER A 139 -9.08 29.12 -15.70
C SER A 139 -8.70 29.80 -14.39
N ASN A 140 -9.06 31.08 -14.21
CA ASN A 140 -8.76 31.83 -12.99
C ASN A 140 -9.56 31.32 -11.79
N GLU A 141 -10.85 31.03 -11.95
CA GLU A 141 -11.71 30.47 -10.91
C GLU A 141 -11.22 29.07 -10.50
N VAL A 142 -10.89 28.24 -11.50
CA VAL A 142 -10.30 26.91 -11.28
C VAL A 142 -8.98 27.03 -10.52
N LEU A 143 -8.09 27.97 -10.88
CA LEU A 143 -6.83 28.17 -10.18
C LEU A 143 -7.04 28.45 -8.68
N GLN A 144 -8.02 29.28 -8.32
CA GLN A 144 -8.33 29.57 -6.91
C GLN A 144 -8.78 28.31 -6.16
N VAL A 145 -9.68 27.52 -6.76
CA VAL A 145 -10.17 26.27 -6.16
C VAL A 145 -9.04 25.27 -5.97
N MET A 146 -8.13 25.16 -6.95
CA MET A 146 -7.01 24.22 -6.89
C MET A 146 -5.97 24.57 -5.83
N ARG A 147 -5.91 25.84 -5.40
CA ARG A 147 -5.06 26.32 -4.30
C ARG A 147 -5.58 25.93 -2.93
N LEU A 148 -6.87 25.63 -2.79
CA LEU A 148 -7.48 25.30 -1.50
C LEU A 148 -7.38 23.81 -1.16
N LYS A 149 -7.33 23.46 0.12
CA LYS A 149 -7.51 22.10 0.59
C LYS A 149 -8.91 21.60 0.21
N ILE A 150 -9.13 20.29 0.33
CA ILE A 150 -10.38 19.63 -0.07
C ILE A 150 -11.58 20.12 0.77
N ASP A 151 -11.33 20.66 1.97
CA ASP A 151 -12.31 21.31 2.84
C ASP A 151 -12.67 22.75 2.41
N GLY A 152 -11.89 23.37 1.52
CA GLY A 152 -12.13 24.70 0.97
C GLY A 152 -11.69 25.86 1.85
N HIS A 153 -11.08 25.64 3.01
CA HIS A 153 -10.80 26.72 3.98
C HIS A 153 -9.34 27.17 4.02
N GLU A 154 -8.40 26.26 3.79
CA GLU A 154 -6.96 26.55 3.90
C GLU A 154 -6.23 26.31 2.59
N LEU A 155 -5.05 26.91 2.43
CA LEU A 155 -4.19 26.64 1.27
C LEU A 155 -3.61 25.22 1.34
N ALA A 156 -3.61 24.55 0.18
CA ALA A 156 -2.90 23.30 -0.03
C ALA A 156 -1.41 23.59 -0.29
N ALA A 157 -0.54 22.63 0.05
CA ALA A 157 0.88 22.73 -0.27
C ALA A 157 1.11 22.87 -1.79
N ASP A 158 2.10 23.67 -2.19
CA ASP A 158 2.45 23.96 -3.60
C ASP A 158 2.58 22.70 -4.47
N SER A 159 3.18 21.64 -3.93
CA SER A 159 3.31 20.36 -4.63
C SER A 159 1.96 19.66 -4.91
N THR A 160 0.95 19.92 -4.09
CA THR A 160 -0.43 19.45 -4.30
C THR A 160 -1.13 20.33 -5.32
N VAL A 161 -0.98 21.66 -5.23
CA VAL A 161 -1.51 22.62 -6.22
C VAL A 161 -0.97 22.29 -7.61
N ALA A 162 0.34 22.11 -7.76
CA ALA A 162 0.97 21.75 -9.02
C ALA A 162 0.39 20.45 -9.60
N LYS A 163 0.18 19.39 -8.80
CA LYS A 163 -0.44 18.14 -9.28
C LYS A 163 -1.84 18.35 -9.83
N ARG A 164 -2.63 19.20 -9.18
CA ARG A 164 -4.00 19.55 -9.58
C ARG A 164 -4.01 20.39 -10.86
N LEU A 165 -3.14 21.38 -10.97
CA LEU A 165 -3.02 22.20 -12.18
C LEU A 165 -2.50 21.38 -13.37
N ILE A 166 -1.54 20.46 -13.16
CA ILE A 166 -1.08 19.51 -14.19
C ILE A 166 -2.21 18.53 -14.56
N MET A 167 -3.10 18.17 -13.63
CA MET A 167 -4.28 17.35 -13.93
C MET A 167 -5.26 18.12 -14.81
N TYR A 168 -5.55 19.38 -14.50
CA TYR A 168 -6.42 20.24 -15.30
C TYR A 168 -5.84 20.50 -16.70
N GLU A 169 -4.54 20.79 -16.78
CA GLU A 169 -3.81 20.89 -18.05
C GLU A 169 -3.85 19.58 -18.86
N SER A 170 -3.86 18.43 -18.19
CA SER A 170 -4.01 17.12 -18.84
C SER A 170 -5.39 16.93 -19.48
N LEU A 171 -6.46 17.59 -19.01
CA LEU A 171 -7.78 17.55 -19.67
C LEU A 171 -7.68 18.12 -21.09
N PHE A 172 -7.09 19.31 -21.23
CA PHE A 172 -6.86 19.94 -22.54
C PHE A 172 -5.97 19.10 -23.45
N HIS A 173 -4.90 18.50 -22.92
CA HIS A 173 -4.02 17.63 -23.70
C HIS A 173 -4.69 16.31 -24.15
N GLN A 174 -5.79 15.92 -23.53
CA GLN A 174 -6.57 14.73 -23.88
C GLN A 174 -7.87 15.08 -24.62
N ARG A 175 -8.03 16.34 -25.08
CA ARG A 175 -9.30 16.84 -25.60
C ARG A 175 -9.87 16.07 -26.79
N ASP A 176 -9.01 15.48 -27.61
CA ASP A 176 -9.46 14.71 -28.78
C ASP A 176 -10.07 13.35 -28.40
N LYS A 177 -9.87 12.92 -27.13
CA LYS A 177 -10.17 11.59 -26.60
C LYS A 177 -11.37 11.55 -25.64
N ILE A 178 -11.94 12.71 -25.32
CA ILE A 178 -13.07 12.89 -24.40
C ILE A 178 -14.16 13.66 -25.13
N HIS A 179 -15.44 13.33 -24.90
CA HIS A 179 -16.55 13.88 -25.69
C HIS A 179 -16.79 15.38 -25.43
N ASP A 180 -16.73 15.81 -24.18
CA ASP A 180 -17.07 17.15 -23.71
C ASP A 180 -15.82 17.91 -23.23
N ALA A 181 -14.67 17.70 -23.89
CA ALA A 181 -13.40 18.15 -23.35
C ALA A 181 -13.21 19.67 -23.27
N LEU A 182 -12.33 20.11 -22.37
CA LEU A 182 -11.79 21.47 -22.35
C LEU A 182 -11.02 21.75 -23.66
N GLN A 183 -11.55 22.65 -24.49
CA GLN A 183 -11.01 22.97 -25.81
C GLN A 183 -9.89 24.02 -25.79
N GLU A 184 -9.84 24.85 -24.75
CA GLU A 184 -8.86 25.92 -24.64
C GLU A 184 -7.67 25.51 -23.77
N ASN A 185 -6.46 25.92 -24.16
CA ASN A 185 -5.30 25.77 -23.27
C ASN A 185 -5.53 26.63 -22.03
N PRO A 186 -5.59 26.01 -20.82
CA PRO A 186 -5.91 26.76 -19.61
C PRO A 186 -4.82 27.76 -19.22
N TRP A 187 -3.56 27.53 -19.63
CA TRP A 187 -2.39 28.32 -19.24
C TRP A 187 -1.67 28.85 -20.50
N LYS A 188 -2.19 29.91 -21.12
CA LYS A 188 -1.64 30.43 -22.40
C LYS A 188 -0.17 30.90 -22.32
N HIS A 189 0.25 31.44 -21.18
CA HIS A 189 1.58 32.04 -21.00
C HIS A 189 2.34 31.50 -19.78
N GLU A 190 1.77 30.53 -19.09
CA GLU A 190 2.27 30.03 -17.81
C GLU A 190 2.30 28.50 -17.82
N THR A 191 3.01 27.93 -16.85
CA THR A 191 2.98 26.48 -16.62
C THR A 191 2.27 26.17 -15.31
N ALA A 192 1.65 24.99 -15.23
CA ALA A 192 1.05 24.50 -13.99
C ALA A 192 2.01 24.49 -12.79
N VAL A 193 3.32 24.35 -13.03
CA VAL A 193 4.37 24.37 -12.00
C VAL A 193 4.64 25.81 -11.54
N SER A 194 4.75 26.76 -12.49
CA SER A 194 4.93 28.19 -12.21
C SER A 194 3.74 28.76 -11.40
N LEU A 195 2.51 28.47 -11.82
CA LEU A 195 1.27 28.93 -11.15
C LEU A 195 1.10 28.40 -9.71
N ALA A 196 1.75 27.28 -9.41
CA ALA A 196 1.79 26.69 -8.08
C ALA A 196 2.92 27.25 -7.19
N GLY A 197 3.72 28.22 -7.67
CA GLY A 197 4.83 28.81 -6.93
C GLY A 197 6.12 28.00 -6.96
N LEU A 198 6.22 26.95 -7.79
CA LEU A 198 7.38 26.08 -7.86
C LEU A 198 8.34 26.50 -8.99
N SER A 199 9.65 26.48 -8.70
CA SER A 199 10.68 26.75 -9.71
C SER A 199 11.14 25.47 -10.41
N LEU A 200 11.03 25.43 -11.74
CA LEU A 200 11.51 24.33 -12.59
C LEU A 200 13.04 24.14 -12.54
N LYS A 201 13.80 25.20 -12.22
CA LYS A 201 15.27 25.24 -12.34
C LYS A 201 16.03 24.70 -11.11
N GLY A 202 15.40 24.63 -9.93
CA GLY A 202 16.09 24.25 -8.69
C GLY A 202 15.66 22.93 -8.03
N ASP A 203 14.42 22.49 -8.23
CA ASP A 203 13.84 21.44 -7.39
C ASP A 203 14.06 20.01 -7.88
N LYS A 204 14.48 19.79 -9.14
CA LYS A 204 14.72 18.42 -9.65
C LYS A 204 15.93 17.74 -8.99
N ARG A 205 16.85 18.50 -8.40
CA ARG A 205 18.06 17.99 -7.71
C ARG A 205 17.96 18.00 -6.19
N LYS A 206 16.90 18.58 -5.61
CA LYS A 206 16.69 18.53 -4.16
C LYS A 206 16.15 17.15 -3.77
N PRO A 207 16.80 16.43 -2.84
CA PRO A 207 16.25 15.20 -2.29
C PRO A 207 14.88 15.48 -1.69
N ARG A 208 13.85 14.75 -2.12
CA ARG A 208 12.51 14.83 -1.51
C ARG A 208 12.43 14.17 -0.13
N THR A 209 13.44 13.38 0.20
CA THR A 209 13.60 12.72 1.48
C THR A 209 14.72 13.43 2.21
N ASN A 210 14.42 14.03 3.35
CA ASN A 210 15.44 14.65 4.20
C ASN A 210 16.40 13.56 4.67
N PHE A 211 17.69 13.88 4.65
CA PHE A 211 18.68 13.00 5.26
C PHE A 211 18.44 12.95 6.78
N ILE A 212 18.66 11.77 7.35
CA ILE A 212 18.68 11.63 8.81
C ILE A 212 19.95 12.34 9.29
N PRO A 213 19.88 13.28 10.25
CA PRO A 213 21.07 13.98 10.73
C PRO A 213 22.11 13.01 11.30
N ASP A 214 23.39 13.31 11.08
CA ASP A 214 24.51 12.44 11.47
C ASP A 214 24.55 12.18 12.98
N GLU A 215 24.05 13.11 13.80
CA GLU A 215 23.93 12.94 15.25
C GLU A 215 22.81 11.97 15.67
N ILE A 216 21.82 11.74 14.80
CA ILE A 216 20.67 10.87 15.06
C ILE A 216 20.89 9.45 14.51
N VAL A 217 21.61 9.30 13.39
CA VAL A 217 21.85 7.99 12.75
C VAL A 217 22.43 6.96 13.74
N PRO A 218 23.51 7.25 14.52
CA PRO A 218 24.08 6.29 15.46
C PRO A 218 23.10 5.92 16.58
N GLN A 219 22.27 6.85 17.05
CA GLN A 219 21.28 6.57 18.10
C GLN A 219 20.25 5.53 17.63
N ILE A 220 19.74 5.72 16.41
CA ILE A 220 18.79 4.78 15.79
C ILE A 220 19.45 3.43 15.53
N ALA A 221 20.67 3.45 14.95
CA ALA A 221 21.41 2.25 14.59
C ALA A 221 21.75 1.41 15.83
N ASN A 222 22.34 2.00 16.86
CA ASN A 222 22.73 1.32 18.09
C ASN A 222 21.52 0.72 18.81
N ALA A 223 20.43 1.47 18.93
CA ALA A 223 19.20 0.95 19.55
C ALA A 223 18.63 -0.23 18.76
N ALA A 224 18.61 -0.17 17.43
CA ALA A 224 18.10 -1.26 16.60
C ALA A 224 19.00 -2.50 16.67
N ILE A 225 20.33 -2.32 16.63
CA ILE A 225 21.31 -3.40 16.77
C ILE A 225 21.18 -4.07 18.15
N GLU A 226 21.09 -3.29 19.23
CA GLU A 226 20.88 -3.81 20.59
C GLU A 226 19.60 -4.66 20.69
N TYR A 227 18.52 -4.22 20.03
CA TYR A 227 17.28 -5.00 19.97
C TYR A 227 17.48 -6.36 19.27
N VAL A 228 18.19 -6.39 18.14
CA VAL A 228 18.41 -7.59 17.35
C VAL A 228 19.39 -8.55 18.03
N GLN A 229 20.50 -8.04 18.58
CA GLN A 229 21.59 -8.87 19.11
C GLN A 229 21.40 -9.25 20.57
N VAL A 230 20.85 -8.35 21.39
CA VAL A 230 20.78 -8.52 22.84
C VAL A 230 19.36 -8.84 23.29
N LYS A 231 18.40 -7.96 22.97
CA LYS A 231 17.02 -8.07 23.51
C LYS A 231 16.21 -9.19 22.84
N SER A 232 16.54 -9.57 21.62
CA SER A 232 15.82 -10.57 20.83
C SER A 232 15.64 -11.89 21.57
N ARG A 233 16.68 -12.41 22.23
CA ARG A 233 16.65 -13.69 22.96
C ARG A 233 15.52 -13.74 23.98
N LYS A 234 15.44 -12.73 24.86
CA LYS A 234 14.41 -12.66 25.91
C LYS A 234 13.01 -12.46 25.32
N ILE A 235 12.89 -11.58 24.33
CA ILE A 235 11.61 -11.28 23.68
C ILE A 235 11.08 -12.50 22.94
N LEU A 236 11.91 -13.21 22.18
CA LEU A 236 11.54 -14.42 21.45
C LEU A 236 11.17 -15.58 22.39
N ALA A 237 11.91 -15.77 23.49
CA ALA A 237 11.55 -16.75 24.51
C ALA A 237 10.16 -16.47 25.11
N GLY A 238 9.87 -15.22 25.48
CA GLY A 238 8.54 -14.81 25.94
C GLY A 238 7.46 -14.97 24.87
N PHE A 239 7.76 -14.61 23.61
CA PHE A 239 6.84 -14.77 22.49
C PHE A 239 6.44 -16.24 22.28
N ASN A 240 7.42 -17.14 22.27
CA ASN A 240 7.19 -18.58 22.10
C ASN A 240 6.45 -19.18 23.29
N SER A 241 6.82 -18.82 24.53
CA SER A 241 6.16 -19.36 25.73
C SER A 241 4.69 -18.94 25.82
N THR A 242 4.38 -17.68 25.49
CA THR A 242 2.98 -17.20 25.47
C THR A 242 2.17 -17.84 24.37
N LYS A 243 2.75 -18.05 23.18
CA LYS A 243 2.09 -18.78 22.09
C LYS A 243 1.71 -20.20 22.52
N LEU A 244 2.69 -20.97 23.04
CA LEU A 244 2.48 -22.34 23.53
C LEU A 244 1.44 -22.40 24.65
N ALA A 245 1.48 -21.46 25.61
CA ALA A 245 0.50 -21.42 26.69
C ALA A 245 -0.93 -21.20 26.19
N GLY A 246 -1.12 -20.38 25.15
CA GLY A 246 -2.42 -20.23 24.50
C GLY A 246 -2.88 -21.50 23.78
N GLU A 247 -2.00 -22.12 23.01
CA GLU A 247 -2.30 -23.33 22.23
C GLU A 247 -2.65 -24.53 23.12
N LYS A 248 -1.97 -24.70 24.26
CA LYS A 248 -2.29 -25.74 25.26
C LYS A 248 -3.71 -25.61 25.81
N VAL A 249 -4.19 -24.38 26.03
CA VAL A 249 -5.57 -24.15 26.49
C VAL A 249 -6.58 -24.54 25.41
N SER A 250 -6.27 -24.25 24.14
CA SER A 250 -7.11 -24.62 23.00
C SER A 250 -7.19 -26.14 22.83
N SER A 251 -6.07 -26.87 22.97
CA SER A 251 -6.02 -28.33 22.79
C SER A 251 -6.73 -29.11 23.90
N VAL A 252 -6.54 -28.72 25.16
CA VAL A 252 -7.19 -29.37 26.31
C VAL A 252 -8.71 -29.24 26.23
N LYS A 253 -9.22 -28.08 25.80
CA LYS A 253 -10.67 -27.85 25.71
C LYS A 253 -11.33 -28.43 24.46
N ALA A 254 -10.57 -28.69 23.39
CA ALA A 254 -11.06 -29.46 22.24
C ALA A 254 -11.32 -30.94 22.58
N SER A 255 -10.71 -31.44 23.66
CA SER A 255 -10.80 -32.83 24.11
C SER A 255 -11.86 -33.05 25.21
N SER A 256 -12.68 -32.04 25.52
CA SER A 256 -13.70 -32.07 26.57
C SER A 256 -15.10 -32.15 25.97
N ASP A 257 -15.94 -33.06 26.48
CA ASP A 257 -17.34 -33.26 26.03
C ASP A 257 -18.23 -32.02 26.16
N ARG A 258 -17.86 -31.05 27.01
CA ARG A 258 -18.54 -29.76 27.08
C ARG A 258 -17.85 -28.75 26.17
N THR A 259 -18.46 -28.45 25.02
CA THR A 259 -18.02 -27.38 24.11
C THR A 259 -18.09 -26.03 24.83
N PRO A 260 -16.96 -25.42 25.21
CA PRO A 260 -16.99 -24.11 25.85
C PRO A 260 -17.44 -23.07 24.84
N THR A 261 -18.17 -22.05 25.28
CA THR A 261 -18.43 -20.89 24.41
C THR A 261 -17.11 -20.23 24.00
N ASN A 262 -17.04 -19.73 22.76
CA ASN A 262 -15.86 -19.06 22.20
C ASN A 262 -15.32 -17.92 23.09
N LYS A 263 -16.20 -17.25 23.85
CA LYS A 263 -15.83 -16.18 24.79
C LYS A 263 -15.03 -16.73 25.98
N THR A 264 -15.48 -17.82 26.60
CA THR A 264 -14.82 -18.45 27.74
C THR A 264 -13.46 -19.03 27.37
N LEU A 265 -13.34 -19.60 26.17
CA LEU A 265 -12.04 -20.09 25.66
C LEU A 265 -11.03 -18.94 25.49
N LYS A 266 -11.42 -17.85 24.82
CA LYS A 266 -10.56 -16.67 24.62
C LYS A 266 -10.08 -16.04 25.93
N VAL A 267 -10.94 -16.00 26.95
CA VAL A 267 -10.57 -15.48 28.28
C VAL A 267 -9.51 -16.38 28.93
N ALA A 268 -9.68 -17.71 28.88
CA ALA A 268 -8.72 -18.66 29.42
C ALA A 268 -7.36 -18.58 28.71
N GLU A 269 -7.35 -18.52 27.37
CA GLU A 269 -6.13 -18.30 26.58
C GLU A 269 -5.43 -16.99 26.95
N SER A 270 -6.20 -15.91 27.13
CA SER A 270 -5.66 -14.60 27.50
C SER A 270 -4.99 -14.63 28.88
N LYS A 271 -5.61 -15.32 29.86
CA LYS A 271 -5.02 -15.53 31.18
C LYS A 271 -3.74 -16.35 31.11
N ALA A 272 -3.73 -17.47 30.41
CA ALA A 272 -2.55 -18.32 30.24
C ALA A 272 -1.39 -17.58 29.57
N ARG A 273 -1.67 -16.82 28.49
CA ARG A 273 -0.69 -15.95 27.83
C ARG A 273 -0.12 -14.89 28.79
N THR A 274 -0.96 -14.34 29.67
CA THR A 274 -0.51 -13.32 30.62
C THR A 274 0.39 -13.89 31.71
N ILE A 275 0.10 -15.11 32.20
CA ILE A 275 0.95 -15.82 33.15
C ILE A 275 2.31 -16.13 32.51
N ALA A 276 2.31 -16.71 31.30
CA ALA A 276 3.55 -17.02 30.58
C ALA A 276 4.40 -15.76 30.29
N ALA A 277 3.77 -14.62 29.98
CA ALA A 277 4.47 -13.36 29.79
C ALA A 277 5.16 -12.87 31.09
N ARG A 278 4.49 -13.00 32.24
CA ARG A 278 5.05 -12.65 33.55
C ARG A 278 6.23 -13.53 33.91
N ASN A 279 6.12 -14.83 33.68
CA ASN A 279 7.23 -15.78 33.91
C ASN A 279 8.44 -15.47 33.02
N ALA A 280 8.23 -14.91 31.83
CA ALA A 280 9.30 -14.43 30.95
C ALA A 280 9.83 -13.02 31.34
N GLY A 281 9.36 -12.44 32.45
CA GLY A 281 9.81 -11.14 32.96
C GLY A 281 9.14 -9.93 32.32
N PHE A 282 7.93 -10.07 31.76
CA PHE A 282 7.14 -8.97 31.22
C PHE A 282 5.90 -8.69 32.09
N LYS A 283 5.62 -7.41 32.37
CA LYS A 283 4.48 -7.02 33.24
C LYS A 283 3.13 -7.60 32.80
N THR A 284 2.89 -7.63 31.49
CA THR A 284 1.67 -8.17 30.88
C THR A 284 1.95 -8.80 29.51
N SER A 285 1.00 -9.59 28.99
CA SER A 285 1.04 -10.07 27.61
C SER A 285 1.03 -8.94 26.58
N ASN A 286 0.39 -7.80 26.89
CA ASN A 286 0.41 -6.63 26.02
C ASN A 286 1.77 -5.91 26.04
N ALA A 287 2.45 -5.85 27.18
CA ALA A 287 3.81 -5.31 27.27
C ALA A 287 4.78 -6.13 26.39
N LEU A 288 4.69 -7.46 26.44
CA LEU A 288 5.44 -8.34 25.55
C LEU A 288 5.11 -8.09 24.06
N LYS A 289 3.82 -7.94 23.70
CA LYS A 289 3.44 -7.61 22.32
C LYS A 289 4.07 -6.30 21.84
N THR A 290 4.14 -5.29 22.70
CA THR A 290 4.82 -4.02 22.38
C THR A 290 6.31 -4.25 22.11
N GLU A 291 7.00 -5.05 22.92
CA GLU A 291 8.41 -5.40 22.69
C GLU A 291 8.62 -6.23 21.42
N VAL A 292 7.68 -7.13 21.09
CA VAL A 292 7.70 -7.87 19.81
C VAL A 292 7.56 -6.93 18.61
N ILE A 293 6.68 -5.92 18.70
CA ILE A 293 6.55 -4.90 17.64
C ILE A 293 7.85 -4.09 17.53
N ARG A 294 8.43 -3.64 18.65
CA ARG A 294 9.72 -2.92 18.67
C ARG A 294 10.85 -3.75 18.09
N LEU A 295 10.92 -5.04 18.40
CA LEU A 295 11.90 -5.97 17.84
C LEU A 295 11.74 -6.12 16.32
N ARG A 296 10.51 -6.28 15.83
CA ARG A 296 10.23 -6.28 14.37
C ARG A 296 10.67 -4.98 13.71
N THR A 297 10.39 -3.84 14.34
CA THR A 297 10.81 -2.51 13.85
C THR A 297 12.32 -2.36 13.83
N ALA A 298 13.02 -2.82 14.87
CA ALA A 298 14.47 -2.85 14.90
C ALA A 298 15.06 -3.69 13.76
N CYS A 299 14.47 -4.85 13.47
CA CYS A 299 14.86 -5.67 12.32
C CYS A 299 14.67 -4.91 10.99
N TYR A 300 13.56 -4.19 10.83
CA TYR A 300 13.35 -3.33 9.64
C TYR A 300 14.45 -2.27 9.51
N ILE A 301 14.76 -1.57 10.61
CA ILE A 301 15.79 -0.52 10.64
C ILE A 301 17.15 -1.08 10.24
N VAL A 302 17.57 -2.20 10.86
CA VAL A 302 18.83 -2.88 10.54
C VAL A 302 18.90 -3.24 9.06
N ILE A 303 17.86 -3.88 8.52
CA ILE A 303 17.86 -4.29 7.11
C ILE A 303 17.95 -3.06 6.19
N CYS A 304 17.17 -2.01 6.45
CA CYS A 304 17.21 -0.77 5.66
C CYS A 304 18.59 -0.10 5.70
N MET A 305 19.17 0.07 6.89
CA MET A 305 20.47 0.72 7.09
C MET A 305 21.61 -0.03 6.37
N PHE A 306 21.62 -1.35 6.43
CA PHE A 306 22.74 -2.15 5.93
C PHE A 306 22.53 -2.76 4.53
N SER A 307 21.48 -2.35 3.81
CA SER A 307 21.24 -2.82 2.42
C SER A 307 20.80 -1.73 1.44
N GLY A 308 20.30 -0.58 1.92
CA GLY A 308 19.73 0.46 1.06
C GLY A 308 18.46 0.04 0.31
N ILE A 309 17.78 -1.03 0.76
CA ILE A 309 16.52 -1.51 0.20
C ILE A 309 15.38 -0.49 0.41
N ARG A 310 14.47 -0.32 -0.56
CA ARG A 310 13.29 0.55 -0.38
C ARG A 310 12.16 -0.18 0.36
N ASP A 311 11.28 0.59 1.00
CA ASP A 311 10.16 0.07 1.80
C ASP A 311 9.31 -1.02 1.09
N SER A 312 8.88 -0.78 -0.16
CA SER A 312 8.08 -1.79 -0.89
C SER A 312 8.82 -3.09 -1.16
N GLU A 313 10.13 -3.00 -1.38
CA GLU A 313 11.00 -4.17 -1.57
C GLU A 313 11.24 -4.89 -0.26
N MET A 314 11.48 -4.12 0.80
CA MET A 314 11.70 -4.59 2.17
C MET A 314 10.50 -5.39 2.68
N MET A 315 9.30 -4.81 2.62
CA MET A 315 8.07 -5.48 3.03
C MET A 315 7.75 -6.75 2.23
N SER A 316 8.36 -6.93 1.06
CA SER A 316 8.17 -8.10 0.19
C SER A 316 9.19 -9.22 0.44
N LEU A 317 10.11 -9.07 1.40
CA LEU A 317 11.10 -10.11 1.69
C LEU A 317 10.44 -11.39 2.22
N GLY A 318 10.82 -12.52 1.62
CA GLY A 318 10.44 -13.86 2.04
C GLY A 318 11.39 -14.44 3.08
N ALA A 319 10.95 -15.49 3.78
CA ALA A 319 11.75 -16.16 4.80
C ALA A 319 13.07 -16.70 4.24
N ASN A 320 13.09 -17.17 2.99
CA ASN A 320 14.28 -17.75 2.36
C ASN A 320 15.08 -16.72 1.55
N CYS A 321 15.10 -15.45 1.97
CA CYS A 321 15.76 -14.38 1.23
C CYS A 321 17.29 -14.37 1.35
N ILE A 322 17.90 -15.06 2.32
CA ILE A 322 19.35 -15.04 2.53
C ILE A 322 20.01 -16.22 1.80
N VAL A 323 21.05 -15.92 1.01
CA VAL A 323 21.89 -16.88 0.31
C VAL A 323 23.35 -16.54 0.61
N LYS A 324 24.14 -17.54 1.02
CA LYS A 324 25.60 -17.42 1.17
C LYS A 324 26.28 -18.01 -0.06
N LYS A 325 27.28 -17.32 -0.59
CA LYS A 325 28.13 -17.78 -1.70
C LYS A 325 29.58 -17.55 -1.34
N ARG A 326 30.50 -18.40 -1.80
CA ARG A 326 31.93 -18.08 -1.72
C ARG A 326 32.27 -16.91 -2.65
N SER A 327 33.23 -16.10 -2.23
CA SER A 327 33.88 -15.09 -3.07
C SER A 327 34.49 -15.75 -4.32
N ARG A 328 34.78 -14.95 -5.35
CA ARG A 328 35.32 -15.47 -6.62
C ARG A 328 36.63 -16.24 -6.45
N ASP A 329 37.44 -15.84 -5.48
CA ASP A 329 38.71 -16.46 -5.10
C ASP A 329 38.58 -17.54 -4.01
N ASN A 330 37.35 -17.89 -3.60
CA ASN A 330 37.06 -18.83 -2.52
C ASN A 330 37.72 -18.52 -1.18
N THR A 331 38.00 -17.24 -0.85
CA THR A 331 38.62 -16.85 0.42
C THR A 331 37.62 -16.54 1.54
N PHE A 332 36.45 -15.95 1.23
CA PHE A 332 35.44 -15.61 2.23
C PHE A 332 33.99 -15.81 1.74
N ASP A 333 33.05 -15.82 2.69
CA ASP A 333 31.62 -15.92 2.39
C ASP A 333 31.04 -14.54 2.10
N VAL A 334 30.35 -14.42 0.96
CA VAL A 334 29.54 -13.27 0.59
C VAL A 334 28.08 -13.59 0.84
N ILE A 335 27.40 -12.74 1.62
CA ILE A 335 26.00 -12.90 1.97
C ILE A 335 25.16 -12.01 1.05
N TYR A 336 24.20 -12.63 0.37
CA TYR A 336 23.22 -11.97 -0.48
C TYR A 336 21.82 -12.07 0.12
N MET A 337 21.14 -10.94 0.21
CA MET A 337 19.71 -10.86 0.47
C MET A 337 18.98 -10.70 -0.86
N HIS A 338 18.08 -11.62 -1.19
CA HIS A 338 17.28 -11.66 -2.41
C HIS A 338 15.88 -11.09 -2.18
N GLY A 339 15.40 -10.30 -3.12
CA GLY A 339 14.05 -9.74 -3.12
C GLY A 339 13.59 -9.34 -4.51
N THR A 340 12.55 -8.52 -4.57
CA THR A 340 11.93 -8.06 -5.81
C THR A 340 11.83 -6.55 -5.81
N ILE A 341 12.30 -5.88 -6.87
CA ILE A 341 12.08 -4.45 -7.03
C ILE A 341 10.76 -4.16 -7.77
N TYR A 342 10.14 -3.02 -7.47
CA TYR A 342 8.84 -2.67 -8.06
C TYR A 342 8.86 -1.37 -8.90
N LYS A 343 9.63 -0.35 -8.47
CA LYS A 343 9.54 1.01 -9.04
C LYS A 343 9.92 1.08 -10.52
N THR A 344 10.85 0.25 -10.96
CA THR A 344 11.32 0.18 -12.36
C THR A 344 10.83 -1.09 -13.05
N GLY A 345 9.64 -1.57 -12.67
CA GLY A 345 9.12 -2.88 -13.05
C GLY A 345 9.44 -3.98 -12.03
N LYS A 346 8.61 -5.03 -12.03
CA LYS A 346 8.74 -6.20 -11.14
C LYS A 346 9.89 -7.09 -11.62
N ARG A 347 11.04 -7.07 -10.93
CA ARG A 347 12.18 -7.95 -11.26
C ARG A 347 12.94 -8.41 -10.02
N PRO A 348 13.57 -9.60 -10.04
CA PRO A 348 14.42 -10.06 -8.93
C PRO A 348 15.64 -9.15 -8.78
N LYS A 349 16.11 -8.99 -7.54
CA LYS A 349 17.33 -8.26 -7.18
C LYS A 349 17.98 -8.91 -5.96
N ALA A 350 19.31 -8.90 -5.93
CA ALA A 350 20.09 -9.26 -4.76
C ALA A 350 20.86 -8.04 -4.25
N TRP A 351 20.98 -7.93 -2.93
CA TRP A 351 21.79 -6.96 -2.19
C TRP A 351 22.85 -7.71 -1.40
N GLN A 352 24.11 -7.30 -1.48
CA GLN A 352 25.14 -7.80 -0.59
C GLN A 352 24.93 -7.17 0.79
N VAL A 353 24.96 -7.97 1.86
CA VAL A 353 24.61 -7.53 3.20
C VAL A 353 25.56 -8.09 4.26
N PRO A 354 25.75 -7.42 5.41
CA PRO A 354 26.56 -7.93 6.51
C PRO A 354 25.80 -8.98 7.37
N PRO A 355 26.51 -9.74 8.24
CA PRO A 355 25.92 -10.77 9.10
C PRO A 355 24.75 -10.31 9.98
N ILE A 356 24.77 -9.06 10.48
CA ILE A 356 23.68 -8.50 11.29
C ILE A 356 22.32 -8.48 10.56
N VAL A 357 22.33 -8.41 9.23
CA VAL A 357 21.10 -8.53 8.42
C VAL A 357 20.56 -9.96 8.45
N VAL A 358 21.43 -10.97 8.50
CA VAL A 358 21.01 -12.38 8.65
C VAL A 358 20.34 -12.58 9.99
N GLU A 359 20.93 -12.06 11.07
CA GLU A 359 20.35 -12.13 12.42
C GLU A 359 18.96 -11.46 12.48
N ALA A 360 18.83 -10.27 11.88
CA ALA A 360 17.53 -9.60 11.78
C ALA A 360 16.50 -10.41 10.98
N VAL A 361 16.91 -11.03 9.87
CA VAL A 361 16.04 -11.93 9.08
C VAL A 361 15.64 -13.16 9.91
N ASP A 362 16.54 -13.76 10.68
CA ASP A 362 16.24 -14.95 11.49
C ASP A 362 15.30 -14.65 12.66
N VAL A 363 15.42 -13.47 13.28
CA VAL A 363 14.44 -12.97 14.25
C VAL A 363 13.06 -12.85 13.58
N LEU A 364 12.99 -12.21 12.40
CA LEU A 364 11.73 -12.06 11.67
C LEU A 364 11.13 -13.41 11.23
N LYS A 365 11.97 -14.38 10.83
CA LYS A 365 11.53 -15.75 10.51
C LYS A 365 10.81 -16.37 11.70
N THR A 366 11.37 -16.21 12.90
CA THR A 366 10.79 -16.72 14.15
C THR A 366 9.46 -16.03 14.47
N LEU A 367 9.44 -14.70 14.44
CA LEU A 367 8.24 -13.91 14.76
C LEU A 367 7.07 -14.17 13.80
N SER A 368 7.36 -14.36 12.51
CA SER A 368 6.31 -14.57 11.50
C SER A 368 5.94 -16.04 11.26
N ALA A 369 6.65 -17.01 11.86
CA ALA A 369 6.45 -18.44 11.60
C ALA A 369 5.00 -18.90 11.75
N GLY A 370 4.35 -18.58 12.87
CA GLY A 370 2.96 -18.98 13.10
C GLY A 370 1.97 -18.36 12.10
N MET A 371 2.25 -17.15 11.62
CA MET A 371 1.43 -16.49 10.60
C MET A 371 1.63 -17.12 9.22
N ARG A 372 2.87 -17.47 8.86
CA ARG A 372 3.17 -18.20 7.62
C ARG A 372 2.48 -19.56 7.59
N SER A 373 2.55 -20.33 8.68
CA SER A 373 1.82 -21.61 8.79
C SER A 373 0.30 -21.43 8.69
N THR A 374 -0.25 -20.37 9.30
CA THR A 374 -1.70 -20.09 9.18
C THR A 374 -2.08 -19.78 7.73
N LEU A 375 -1.26 -19.02 7.00
CA LEU A 375 -1.49 -18.72 5.58
C LEU A 375 -1.38 -19.97 4.71
N ALA A 376 -0.41 -20.86 4.98
CA ALA A 376 -0.30 -22.14 4.27
C ALA A 376 -1.55 -23.02 4.48
N LEU A 377 -2.09 -23.09 5.70
CA LEU A 377 -3.35 -23.77 5.96
C LEU A 377 -4.55 -23.09 5.29
N GLU A 378 -4.54 -21.76 5.21
CA GLU A 378 -5.58 -21.00 4.52
C GLU A 378 -5.59 -21.29 3.01
N GLU A 379 -4.42 -21.42 2.38
CA GLU A 379 -4.28 -21.82 0.99
C GLU A 379 -4.96 -23.16 0.70
N VAL A 380 -4.68 -24.18 1.53
CA VAL A 380 -5.30 -25.51 1.42
C VAL A 380 -6.82 -25.41 1.51
N LYS A 381 -7.34 -24.71 2.53
CA LYS A 381 -8.79 -24.53 2.73
C LYS A 381 -9.47 -23.78 1.58
N ILE A 382 -8.80 -22.80 0.98
CA ILE A 382 -9.36 -22.08 -0.17
C ILE A 382 -9.40 -23.00 -1.39
N ASN A 383 -8.36 -23.79 -1.63
CA ASN A 383 -8.33 -24.76 -2.73
C ASN A 383 -9.42 -25.83 -2.60
N GLU A 384 -9.65 -26.36 -1.39
CA GLU A 384 -10.74 -27.30 -1.10
C GLU A 384 -12.11 -26.69 -1.45
N LYS A 385 -12.37 -25.45 -1.04
CA LYS A 385 -13.62 -24.74 -1.36
C LYS A 385 -13.79 -24.49 -2.85
N LEU A 386 -12.71 -24.12 -3.54
CA LEU A 386 -12.73 -23.88 -4.99
C LEU A 386 -13.00 -25.15 -5.81
N GLY A 387 -12.72 -26.33 -5.25
CA GLY A 387 -13.07 -27.62 -5.83
C GLY A 387 -14.56 -27.99 -5.72
N SER A 388 -15.34 -27.28 -4.88
CA SER A 388 -16.78 -27.50 -4.76
C SER A 388 -17.55 -26.85 -5.92
N GLN A 389 -18.44 -27.62 -6.56
CA GLN A 389 -19.22 -27.15 -7.72
C GLN A 389 -20.14 -25.96 -7.40
N PHE A 390 -20.57 -25.78 -6.15
CA PHE A 390 -21.57 -24.77 -5.76
C PHE A 390 -21.00 -23.53 -5.08
N GLU A 391 -19.69 -23.27 -5.20
CA GLU A 391 -19.06 -22.13 -4.53
C GLU A 391 -19.42 -20.78 -5.19
N LYS A 392 -20.41 -20.11 -4.60
CA LYS A 392 -20.95 -18.83 -5.08
C LYS A 392 -19.93 -17.67 -5.02
N ASN A 393 -18.86 -17.78 -4.23
CA ASN A 393 -17.85 -16.72 -4.05
C ASN A 393 -16.50 -16.98 -4.75
N LYS A 394 -16.51 -17.74 -5.85
CA LYS A 394 -15.31 -18.19 -6.57
C LYS A 394 -14.30 -17.07 -6.88
N ALA A 395 -14.74 -15.92 -7.42
CA ALA A 395 -13.86 -14.81 -7.76
C ALA A 395 -13.15 -14.20 -6.54
N ALA A 396 -13.87 -14.04 -5.42
CA ALA A 396 -13.30 -13.51 -4.18
C ALA A 396 -12.29 -14.49 -3.55
N LEU A 397 -12.59 -15.79 -3.59
CA LEU A 397 -11.69 -16.84 -3.12
C LEU A 397 -10.42 -16.92 -3.96
N LEU A 398 -10.53 -16.86 -5.30
CA LEU A 398 -9.37 -16.84 -6.20
C LEU A 398 -8.46 -15.63 -5.95
N LYS A 399 -9.05 -14.45 -5.77
CA LYS A 399 -8.29 -13.25 -5.40
C LYS A 399 -7.58 -13.44 -4.06
N ARG A 400 -8.25 -14.03 -3.07
CA ARG A 400 -7.62 -14.31 -1.77
C ARG A 400 -6.51 -15.35 -1.91
N LEU A 401 -6.71 -16.40 -2.71
CA LEU A 401 -5.72 -17.45 -2.97
C LEU A 401 -4.43 -16.85 -3.53
N ASP A 402 -4.49 -16.01 -4.56
CA ASP A 402 -3.29 -15.35 -5.10
C ASP A 402 -2.59 -14.48 -4.04
N VAL A 403 -3.35 -13.73 -3.23
CA VAL A 403 -2.78 -12.94 -2.14
C VAL A 403 -2.08 -13.83 -1.12
N VAL A 404 -2.70 -14.95 -0.72
CA VAL A 404 -2.10 -15.91 0.21
C VAL A 404 -0.83 -16.51 -0.40
N GLN A 405 -0.88 -16.98 -1.65
CA GLN A 405 0.26 -17.56 -2.35
C GLN A 405 1.44 -16.61 -2.44
N ARG A 406 1.18 -15.33 -2.71
CA ARG A 406 2.23 -14.29 -2.74
C ARG A 406 2.78 -13.97 -1.36
N GLN A 407 1.95 -14.05 -0.30
CA GLN A 407 2.31 -13.55 1.03
C GLN A 407 2.69 -14.61 2.05
N LYS A 408 2.40 -15.91 1.80
CA LYS A 408 2.57 -17.00 2.78
C LYS A 408 4.00 -17.15 3.29
N ASP A 409 4.99 -16.77 2.48
CA ASP A 409 6.41 -16.86 2.84
C ASP A 409 6.99 -15.56 3.38
N LYS A 410 6.21 -14.48 3.51
CA LYS A 410 6.72 -13.14 3.83
C LYS A 410 7.07 -12.99 5.31
N LEU A 411 8.04 -12.11 5.56
CA LEU A 411 8.55 -11.83 6.91
C LEU A 411 7.71 -10.78 7.67
N PHE A 412 7.15 -9.79 6.96
CA PHE A 412 6.44 -8.66 7.58
C PHE A 412 4.93 -8.91 7.64
N LEU A 413 4.52 -10.00 8.26
CA LEU A 413 3.11 -10.36 8.40
C LEU A 413 2.49 -9.74 9.67
N ALA A 414 1.21 -9.39 9.58
CA ALA A 414 0.41 -8.96 10.72
C ALA A 414 -1.06 -9.33 10.53
N ARG A 415 -1.80 -9.45 11.64
CA ARG A 415 -3.26 -9.39 11.64
C ARG A 415 -3.69 -7.96 11.92
N SER A 416 -4.59 -7.43 11.10
CA SER A 416 -5.26 -6.17 11.42
C SER A 416 -6.09 -6.33 12.71
N TYR A 417 -6.23 -5.24 13.46
CA TYR A 417 -7.01 -5.21 14.71
C TYR A 417 -8.52 -5.42 14.47
N ARG A 418 -8.99 -5.29 13.23
CA ARG A 418 -10.39 -5.54 12.89
C ARG A 418 -10.71 -7.01 13.07
N VAL A 419 -11.79 -7.31 13.80
CA VAL A 419 -12.26 -8.69 14.03
C VAL A 419 -12.47 -9.37 12.68
N GLY A 420 -11.91 -10.57 12.52
CA GLY A 420 -12.00 -11.34 11.28
C GLY A 420 -11.06 -10.87 10.16
N ALA A 421 -10.19 -9.89 10.40
CA ALA A 421 -9.27 -9.46 9.36
C ALA A 421 -8.24 -10.54 9.03
N PRO A 422 -7.95 -10.77 7.73
CA PRO A 422 -6.98 -11.75 7.30
C PRO A 422 -5.56 -11.38 7.73
N ILE A 423 -4.70 -12.40 7.84
CA ILE A 423 -3.26 -12.18 7.87
C ILE A 423 -2.85 -11.62 6.51
N SER A 424 -2.02 -10.56 6.54
CA SER A 424 -1.43 -9.95 5.36
C SER A 424 -0.10 -9.28 5.68
N VAL A 425 0.64 -8.91 4.65
CA VAL A 425 1.83 -8.05 4.78
C VAL A 425 1.44 -6.71 5.42
N LEU A 426 2.27 -6.25 6.35
CA LEU A 426 2.10 -4.99 7.06
C LEU A 426 2.03 -3.82 6.07
N THR A 427 1.13 -2.88 6.31
CA THR A 427 1.04 -1.69 5.46
C THR A 427 2.17 -0.72 5.76
N GLY A 428 2.63 0.04 4.75
CA GLY A 428 3.64 1.09 4.96
C GLY A 428 3.22 2.09 6.05
N ALA A 429 1.95 2.49 6.09
CA ALA A 429 1.43 3.38 7.14
C ALA A 429 1.56 2.78 8.56
N SER A 430 1.31 1.48 8.71
CA SER A 430 1.54 0.79 9.99
C SER A 430 3.01 0.75 10.35
N MET A 431 3.90 0.48 9.39
CA MET A 431 5.34 0.49 9.62
C MET A 431 5.85 1.89 10.00
N PHE A 432 5.36 2.95 9.36
CA PHE A 432 5.75 4.33 9.71
C PHE A 432 5.29 4.74 11.11
N LYS A 433 4.11 4.26 11.54
CA LYS A 433 3.69 4.40 12.93
C LYS A 433 4.65 3.67 13.88
N ASP A 434 5.01 2.44 13.55
CA ASP A 434 5.92 1.64 14.36
C ASP A 434 7.34 2.24 14.43
N LEU A 435 7.86 2.82 13.35
CA LEU A 435 9.16 3.54 13.31
C LEU A 435 9.17 4.77 14.23
N ARG A 436 8.11 5.58 14.18
CA ARG A 436 7.96 6.73 15.09
C ARG A 436 7.88 6.28 16.55
N ASN A 437 7.07 5.26 16.83
CA ASN A 437 6.94 4.71 18.18
C ASN A 437 8.25 4.11 18.70
N PHE A 438 9.07 3.53 17.81
CA PHE A 438 10.40 3.06 18.17
C PHE A 438 11.28 4.21 18.64
N CYS A 439 11.39 5.30 17.86
CA CYS A 439 12.16 6.49 18.25
C CYS A 439 11.70 7.07 19.60
N VAL A 440 10.38 7.22 19.78
CA VAL A 440 9.78 7.65 21.06
C VAL A 440 10.23 6.75 22.21
N SER A 441 10.18 5.43 22.03
CA SER A 441 10.52 4.47 23.09
C SER A 441 12.00 4.45 23.46
N GLN A 442 12.86 4.83 22.52
CA GLN A 442 14.31 4.88 22.72
C GLN A 442 14.77 6.29 23.12
N GLY A 443 13.86 7.24 23.34
CA GLY A 443 14.19 8.61 23.72
C GLY A 443 14.90 9.41 22.62
N ILE A 444 14.82 8.98 21.36
CA ILE A 444 15.50 9.62 20.24
C ILE A 444 14.72 10.86 19.83
N ARG A 445 15.36 12.03 19.94
CA ARG A 445 14.74 13.35 19.76
C ARG A 445 15.42 14.16 18.66
N ASN A 446 14.67 15.07 18.04
CA ASN A 446 15.21 16.08 17.13
C ASN A 446 15.84 17.25 17.91
N LYS A 447 16.35 18.26 17.19
CA LYS A 447 16.98 19.46 17.76
C LYS A 447 16.05 20.27 18.66
N ASP A 448 14.73 20.19 18.42
CA ASP A 448 13.71 20.89 19.21
C ASP A 448 13.27 20.09 20.45
N GLY A 449 13.93 18.96 20.74
CA GLY A 449 13.58 18.08 21.86
C GLY A 449 12.31 17.25 21.65
N LEU A 450 11.70 17.28 20.46
CA LEU A 450 10.55 16.45 20.10
C LEU A 450 11.00 15.06 19.61
N PRO A 451 10.18 14.00 19.73
CA PRO A 451 10.54 12.68 19.20
C PRO A 451 10.90 12.73 17.72
N TYR A 452 12.01 12.10 17.34
CA TYR A 452 12.48 12.15 15.96
C TYR A 452 11.47 11.49 15.00
N PRO A 453 10.99 12.18 13.95
CA PRO A 453 9.94 11.68 13.07
C PRO A 453 10.53 10.79 11.98
N LEU A 454 11.08 9.63 12.37
CA LEU A 454 11.65 8.69 11.40
C LEU A 454 10.59 8.30 10.35
N HIS A 455 10.86 8.66 9.09
CA HIS A 455 10.00 8.45 7.92
C HIS A 455 8.82 9.45 7.75
N SER A 456 8.96 10.71 8.20
CA SER A 456 8.06 11.83 7.80
C SER A 456 8.36 12.39 6.42
#